data_AF-A0A0L0NN53-F1
#
_entry.id   AF-A0A0L0NN53-F1
#
_cell.length_a   1.000
_cell.length_b   1.000
_cell.length_c   1.000
_cell.angle_alpha   90.00
_cell.angle_beta   90.00
_cell.angle_gamma   90.00
#
_symmetry.space_group_name_H-M   'P 1'
#
loop_
_entity.id
_entity.type
_entity.pdbx_description
1 polymer ?
#
loop_
_entity_poly.entity_id
_entity_poly.type
_entity_poly.pdbx_seq_one_letter_code
_entity_poly.pdbx_strand_id
1 'polypeptide(L)'
;MFKASVGRLGLQRVSLRLFSHAPAIKAEQNPQNSLEYLSKFYSPEMLQSLKITESLVDPASYLELKKGGKAEISKVAPDPEETYLKTDPKWDEPILYPNQAPGRTPYAPIPREARPDTSDLKLRFHVEQKKARKSARETFDDRYNRVALLTGFNVDYIKKLRVTNVLIKRVSCQTSKGKIPNFYAMTIVGDRNGMVGMGEGKSRQGVRYALEKGFLKAVKNLQPVARYEDRTIIGEIDYKYHAVKLLLKSAPAGFGLRINPVLFEVCEAAGIKDLRGKITKSRNRMNTVKGFFEALTKERPIEELAAGRGKKIVDLRKVYYSA
;
A
#
# COMPACT_ATOMS: atom_id res chain seq x y z
N MET A 1 -2.76 24.83 -37.17
CA MET A 1 -4.05 24.12 -36.97
C MET A 1 -4.06 23.66 -35.51
N PHE A 2 -5.02 23.95 -34.64
CA PHE A 2 -6.41 24.42 -34.80
C PHE A 2 -6.64 25.82 -34.18
N LYS A 3 -7.71 26.52 -34.59
CA LYS A 3 -8.21 27.75 -33.94
C LYS A 3 -9.22 27.40 -32.85
N ALA A 4 -9.19 28.09 -31.71
CA ALA A 4 -10.26 28.05 -30.72
C ALA A 4 -11.42 28.95 -31.14
N SER A 5 -12.66 28.44 -31.15
CA SER A 5 -13.88 29.20 -31.41
C SER A 5 -14.59 29.55 -30.10
N VAL A 6 -14.58 30.83 -29.74
CA VAL A 6 -15.36 31.35 -28.60
C VAL A 6 -16.81 31.53 -29.05
N GLY A 7 -17.71 30.65 -28.61
CA GLY A 7 -19.15 30.80 -28.83
C GLY A 7 -19.77 31.81 -27.87
N ARG A 8 -20.25 32.96 -28.37
CA ARG A 8 -21.09 33.88 -27.60
C ARG A 8 -22.50 33.30 -27.44
N LEU A 9 -22.92 32.98 -26.23
CA LEU A 9 -24.33 32.83 -25.90
C LEU A 9 -24.92 34.21 -25.59
N GLY A 10 -26.02 34.54 -26.27
CA GLY A 10 -26.55 35.89 -26.34
C GLY A 10 -27.30 36.30 -25.08
N LEU A 11 -26.78 37.32 -24.37
CA LEU A 11 -27.58 38.16 -23.49
C LEU A 11 -28.56 38.98 -24.35
N GLN A 12 -29.78 38.49 -24.53
CA GLN A 12 -30.86 39.33 -25.02
C GLN A 12 -31.12 40.44 -24.00
N ARG A 13 -30.95 41.69 -24.42
CA ARG A 13 -31.32 42.88 -23.63
C ARG A 13 -32.84 42.90 -23.49
N VAL A 14 -33.36 42.38 -22.38
CA VAL A 14 -34.73 42.70 -21.96
C VAL A 14 -34.78 44.18 -21.64
N SER A 15 -35.73 44.89 -22.25
CA SER A 15 -35.92 46.33 -22.09
C SER A 15 -36.06 46.70 -20.62
N LEU A 16 -35.32 47.72 -20.16
CA LEU A 16 -35.65 48.48 -18.95
C LEU A 16 -37.02 49.13 -19.14
N ARG A 17 -38.08 48.42 -18.79
CA ARG A 17 -39.39 49.05 -18.59
C ARG A 17 -39.30 49.87 -17.33
N LEU A 18 -39.18 51.19 -17.51
CA LEU A 18 -39.47 52.20 -16.49
C LEU A 18 -40.95 52.10 -16.11
N PHE A 19 -41.30 51.09 -15.31
CA PHE A 19 -42.57 51.07 -14.61
C PHE A 19 -42.45 51.96 -13.37
N SER A 20 -42.97 53.16 -13.57
CA SER A 20 -43.44 54.07 -12.54
C SER A 20 -44.22 53.35 -11.44
N HIS A 21 -44.08 53.85 -10.20
CA HIS A 21 -44.88 53.45 -9.04
C HIS A 21 -44.82 51.95 -8.66
N ALA A 22 -43.68 51.53 -8.11
CA ALA A 22 -43.81 50.75 -6.87
C ALA A 22 -44.50 51.67 -5.84
N PRO A 23 -45.65 51.30 -5.25
CA PRO A 23 -46.25 52.12 -4.22
C PRO A 23 -45.25 52.22 -3.06
N ALA A 24 -45.03 53.43 -2.55
CA ALA A 24 -44.39 53.58 -1.26
C ALA A 24 -45.18 52.71 -0.27
N ILE A 25 -44.52 51.69 0.30
CA ILE A 25 -45.13 50.84 1.31
C ILE A 25 -45.48 51.77 2.46
N LYS A 26 -46.77 52.08 2.61
CA LYS A 26 -47.26 52.92 3.70
C LYS A 26 -46.79 52.29 4.99
N ALA A 27 -46.07 53.05 5.80
CA ALA A 27 -45.54 52.63 7.09
C ALA A 27 -46.66 52.60 8.15
N GLU A 28 -47.72 51.85 7.85
CA GLU A 28 -48.88 51.56 8.69
C GLU A 28 -49.14 50.05 8.67
N GLN A 29 -48.09 49.26 8.89
CA GLN A 29 -48.28 47.91 9.40
C GLN A 29 -48.51 48.05 10.91
N ASN A 30 -49.73 47.74 11.37
CA ASN A 30 -50.02 47.71 12.80
C ASN A 30 -48.97 46.85 13.51
N PRO A 31 -48.29 47.34 14.57
CA PRO A 31 -47.24 46.59 15.27
C PRO A 31 -47.78 45.32 15.93
N GLN A 32 -49.10 45.23 16.12
CA GLN A 32 -49.78 44.01 16.55
C GLN A 32 -49.73 42.90 15.47
N ASN A 33 -49.85 43.25 14.19
CA ASN A 33 -49.85 42.29 13.08
C ASN A 33 -48.45 41.72 12.82
N SER A 34 -47.39 42.53 12.98
CA SER A 34 -46.00 42.06 12.86
C SER A 34 -45.62 41.16 14.04
N LEU A 35 -46.01 41.51 15.27
CA LEU A 35 -45.82 40.69 16.46
C LEU A 35 -46.58 39.35 16.35
N GLU A 36 -47.83 39.37 15.88
CA GLU A 36 -48.63 38.15 15.62
C GLU A 36 -48.00 37.28 14.53
N TYR A 37 -47.33 37.86 13.53
CA TYR A 37 -46.57 37.09 12.55
C TYR A 37 -45.34 36.44 13.18
N LEU A 38 -44.56 37.18 13.96
CA LEU A 38 -43.36 36.67 14.63
C LEU A 38 -43.69 35.59 15.68
N SER A 39 -44.85 35.66 16.36
CA SER A 39 -45.24 34.66 17.36
C SER A 39 -45.44 33.26 16.80
N LYS A 40 -45.51 33.10 15.47
CA LYS A 40 -45.55 31.80 14.77
C LYS A 40 -44.18 31.11 14.72
N PHE A 41 -43.09 31.84 14.97
CA PHE A 41 -41.71 31.37 14.80
C PHE A 41 -40.85 31.48 16.07
N TYR A 42 -41.16 32.41 16.97
CA TYR A 42 -40.36 32.72 18.16
C TYR A 42 -41.10 32.43 19.47
N SER A 43 -40.36 32.07 20.53
CA SER A 43 -40.93 31.89 21.88
C SER A 43 -41.34 33.25 22.50
N PRO A 44 -42.28 33.27 23.48
CA PRO A 44 -42.73 34.54 24.08
C PRO A 44 -41.60 35.35 24.74
N GLU A 45 -40.61 34.68 25.32
CA GLU A 45 -39.41 35.31 25.88
C GLU A 45 -38.56 36.01 24.80
N MET A 46 -38.42 35.37 23.63
CA MET A 46 -37.70 35.95 22.50
C MET A 46 -38.47 37.11 21.86
N LEU A 47 -39.81 37.04 21.77
CA LEU A 47 -40.64 38.17 21.34
C LEU A 47 -40.49 39.38 22.27
N GLN A 48 -40.39 39.15 23.59
CA GLN A 48 -40.12 40.22 24.56
C GLN A 48 -38.73 40.84 24.33
N SER A 49 -37.70 40.02 24.06
CA SER A 49 -36.35 40.50 23.73
C SER A 49 -36.31 41.32 22.43
N LEU A 50 -36.98 40.84 21.37
CA LEU A 50 -37.12 41.56 20.10
C LEU A 50 -37.81 42.92 20.29
N LYS A 51 -38.92 42.96 21.04
CA LYS A 51 -39.63 44.21 21.36
C LYS A 51 -38.77 45.20 22.14
N ILE A 52 -37.93 44.73 23.06
CA ILE A 52 -36.96 45.58 23.78
C ILE A 52 -35.93 46.12 22.79
N THR A 53 -35.39 45.28 21.92
CA THR A 53 -34.41 45.69 20.89
C THR A 53 -34.97 46.74 19.94
N GLU A 54 -36.18 46.52 19.40
CA GLU A 54 -36.89 47.49 18.54
C GLU A 54 -37.13 48.84 19.23
N SER A 55 -37.32 48.86 20.55
CA SER A 55 -37.50 50.09 21.32
C SER A 55 -36.21 50.85 21.64
N LEU A 56 -35.06 50.17 21.60
CA LEU A 56 -33.74 50.71 21.96
C LEU A 56 -32.89 51.11 20.74
N VAL A 57 -33.06 50.42 19.61
CA VAL A 57 -32.26 50.64 18.39
C VAL A 57 -33.02 51.58 17.45
N ASP A 58 -32.55 52.82 17.34
CA ASP A 58 -33.11 53.79 16.41
C ASP A 58 -32.91 53.36 14.94
N PRO A 59 -33.96 53.38 14.09
CA PRO A 59 -33.86 52.99 12.69
C PRO A 59 -32.84 53.77 11.84
N ALA A 60 -32.53 55.02 12.16
CA ALA A 60 -31.52 55.78 11.41
C ALA A 60 -30.12 55.22 11.67
N SER A 61 -29.79 54.88 12.92
CA SER A 61 -28.52 54.26 13.29
C SER A 61 -28.26 52.94 12.54
N TYR A 62 -29.29 52.09 12.40
CA TYR A 62 -29.20 50.85 11.63
C TYR A 62 -28.96 51.10 10.12
N LEU A 63 -29.62 52.11 9.54
CA LEU A 63 -29.43 52.49 8.14
C LEU A 63 -28.04 53.06 7.87
N GLU A 64 -27.38 53.69 8.85
CA GLU A 64 -26.00 54.17 8.74
C GLU A 64 -25.00 53.02 8.76
N LEU A 65 -25.10 52.11 9.73
CA LEU A 65 -24.27 50.89 9.79
C LEU A 65 -24.38 50.07 8.49
N LYS A 66 -25.58 49.97 7.92
CA LYS A 66 -25.83 49.27 6.65
C LYS A 66 -25.11 49.92 5.45
N LYS A 67 -24.82 51.22 5.46
CA LYS A 67 -24.01 51.90 4.43
C LYS A 67 -22.52 51.55 4.53
N GLY A 68 -22.01 51.32 5.74
CA GLY A 68 -20.62 50.92 5.98
C GLY A 68 -20.28 49.49 5.52
N GLY A 69 -21.28 48.66 5.28
CA GLY A 69 -21.12 47.34 4.68
C GLY A 69 -20.22 46.43 5.51
N LYS A 70 -19.19 45.83 4.90
CA LYS A 70 -18.31 44.85 5.56
C LYS A 70 -17.42 45.42 6.67
N ALA A 71 -17.24 46.74 6.74
CA ALA A 71 -16.40 47.36 7.77
C ALA A 71 -17.11 47.40 9.15
N GLU A 72 -18.44 47.54 9.15
CA GLU A 72 -19.28 47.62 10.36
C GLU A 72 -19.77 46.25 10.85
N ILE A 73 -19.44 45.16 10.13
CA ILE A 73 -19.76 43.80 10.59
C ILE A 73 -18.86 43.49 11.80
N SER A 74 -19.48 43.29 12.96
CA SER A 74 -18.76 42.90 14.17
C SER A 74 -17.99 41.59 13.94
N LYS A 75 -16.75 41.52 14.43
CA LYS A 75 -15.96 40.27 14.43
C LYS A 75 -16.39 39.27 15.51
N VAL A 76 -17.45 39.59 16.26
CA VAL A 76 -17.94 38.82 17.42
C VAL A 76 -19.03 37.84 16.99
N ALA A 77 -19.93 38.24 16.09
CA ALA A 77 -20.89 37.33 15.47
C ALA A 77 -20.17 36.48 14.40
N PRO A 78 -20.20 35.13 14.45
CA PRO A 78 -19.53 34.30 13.46
C PRO A 78 -20.23 34.35 12.09
N ASP A 79 -21.57 34.31 12.05
CA ASP A 79 -22.36 34.34 10.82
C ASP A 79 -23.54 35.33 10.93
N PRO A 80 -23.63 36.38 10.06
CA PRO A 80 -24.65 37.42 10.18
C PRO A 80 -26.04 37.02 9.66
N GLU A 81 -26.17 35.83 9.07
CA GLU A 81 -27.43 35.30 8.52
C GLU A 81 -28.14 34.31 9.45
N GLU A 82 -27.45 33.82 10.49
CA GLU A 82 -28.02 32.87 11.45
C GLU A 82 -28.75 33.57 12.60
N THR A 83 -29.89 33.01 12.99
CA THR A 83 -30.76 33.57 14.05
C THR A 83 -30.46 33.04 15.45
N TYR A 84 -29.49 32.12 15.61
CA TYR A 84 -29.04 31.54 16.88
C TYR A 84 -30.16 31.03 17.83
N LEU A 85 -31.32 30.65 17.27
CA LEU A 85 -32.51 30.22 18.03
C LEU A 85 -32.41 28.80 18.59
N LYS A 86 -31.53 27.97 18.02
CA LYS A 86 -31.37 26.56 18.37
C LYS A 86 -29.91 26.33 18.69
N THR A 87 -29.65 25.67 19.81
CA THR A 87 -28.30 25.24 20.18
C THR A 87 -27.87 24.07 19.30
N ASP A 88 -26.78 24.25 18.57
CA ASP A 88 -26.22 23.27 17.66
C ASP A 88 -25.31 22.29 18.43
N PRO A 89 -25.64 20.98 18.57
CA PRO A 89 -24.92 20.08 19.48
C PRO A 89 -23.43 19.85 19.15
N LYS A 90 -22.96 20.33 18.00
CA LYS A 90 -21.57 20.26 17.55
C LYS A 90 -20.73 21.47 17.97
N TRP A 91 -21.35 22.65 18.07
CA TRP A 91 -20.66 23.94 18.17
C TRP A 91 -21.02 24.72 19.43
N ASP A 92 -22.24 24.59 19.92
CA ASP A 92 -22.71 25.27 21.13
C ASP A 92 -22.45 24.44 22.40
N GLU A 93 -22.33 25.13 23.53
CA GLU A 93 -22.22 24.48 24.82
C GLU A 93 -23.56 23.84 25.22
N PRO A 94 -23.53 22.59 25.73
CA PRO A 94 -24.74 21.87 26.12
C PRO A 94 -25.35 22.47 27.38
N ILE A 95 -26.68 22.66 27.39
CA ILE A 95 -27.41 23.10 28.58
C ILE A 95 -27.27 22.05 29.70
N LEU A 96 -26.53 22.42 30.75
CA LEU A 96 -26.27 21.59 31.92
C LEU A 96 -27.45 21.62 32.89
N TYR A 97 -28.27 20.56 32.87
CA TYR A 97 -29.26 20.36 33.92
C TYR A 97 -28.59 19.77 35.18
N PRO A 98 -28.91 20.27 36.40
CA PRO A 98 -28.22 19.89 37.64
C PRO A 98 -28.43 18.43 38.08
N ASN A 99 -29.29 17.68 37.38
CA ASN A 99 -29.65 16.29 37.65
C ASN A 99 -29.07 15.29 36.61
N GLN A 100 -28.08 15.70 35.80
CA GLN A 100 -27.40 14.77 34.88
C GLN A 100 -26.64 13.68 35.65
N ALA A 101 -27.01 12.41 35.39
CA ALA A 101 -26.48 11.26 36.11
C ALA A 101 -24.95 11.07 35.91
N PRO A 102 -24.22 10.60 36.93
CA PRO A 102 -22.78 10.39 36.84
C PRO A 102 -22.43 9.41 35.71
N GLY A 103 -21.59 9.86 34.77
CA GLY A 103 -21.15 9.08 33.61
C GLY A 103 -21.65 9.58 32.25
N ARG A 104 -22.55 10.59 32.19
CA ARG A 104 -22.78 11.37 30.97
C ARG A 104 -21.76 12.50 30.88
N THR A 105 -20.99 12.56 29.79
CA THR A 105 -20.32 13.83 29.42
C THR A 105 -21.37 14.80 28.88
N PRO A 106 -21.27 16.11 29.17
CA PRO A 106 -22.21 17.10 28.62
C PRO A 106 -22.16 17.17 27.10
N TYR A 107 -20.94 17.07 26.57
CA TYR A 107 -20.63 17.19 25.15
C TYR A 107 -21.29 16.09 24.31
N ALA A 108 -21.76 16.45 23.12
CA ALA A 108 -22.16 15.48 22.12
C ALA A 108 -20.99 14.52 21.80
N PRO A 109 -21.26 13.24 21.50
CA PRO A 109 -20.22 12.32 21.08
C PRO A 109 -19.62 12.83 19.76
N ILE A 110 -18.36 13.28 19.81
CA ILE A 110 -17.62 13.73 18.62
C ILE A 110 -17.79 12.68 17.53
N PRO A 111 -18.36 13.05 16.37
CA PRO A 111 -18.49 12.11 15.26
C PRO A 111 -17.12 11.53 14.95
N ARG A 112 -17.02 10.20 14.93
CA ARG A 112 -15.82 9.52 14.43
C ARG A 112 -15.80 9.66 12.91
N GLU A 113 -15.50 10.87 12.45
CA GLU A 113 -15.19 11.15 11.07
C GLU A 113 -14.04 10.23 10.66
N ALA A 114 -14.41 9.20 9.92
CA ALA A 114 -13.44 8.42 9.20
C ALA A 114 -12.65 9.38 8.31
N ARG A 115 -11.33 9.23 8.30
CA ARG A 115 -10.54 9.80 7.21
C ARG A 115 -11.17 9.34 5.90
N PRO A 116 -11.36 10.23 4.91
CA PRO A 116 -12.07 9.91 3.68
C PRO A 116 -11.50 8.63 3.13
N ASP A 117 -12.40 7.72 2.76
CA ASP A 117 -12.12 6.31 2.61
C ASP A 117 -10.93 6.15 1.66
N THR A 118 -9.74 5.98 2.25
CA THR A 118 -8.53 5.55 1.57
C THR A 118 -8.86 4.11 1.21
N SER A 119 -9.60 3.92 0.10
CA SER A 119 -10.45 2.74 -0.13
C SER A 119 -10.14 1.99 -1.41
N ASP A 120 -9.67 2.68 -2.43
CA ASP A 120 -8.68 2.13 -3.34
C ASP A 120 -7.25 2.55 -2.94
N LEU A 121 -7.18 3.00 -1.67
CA LEU A 121 -6.10 2.82 -0.70
C LEU A 121 -6.52 1.88 0.51
N LYS A 122 -7.71 1.20 0.41
CA LYS A 122 -8.50 0.16 1.20
C LYS A 122 -8.90 0.39 2.71
N LEU A 123 -10.19 0.36 3.18
CA LEU A 123 -11.56 0.15 2.55
C LEU A 123 -12.81 0.38 3.50
N ARG A 124 -13.96 0.93 2.98
CA ARG A 124 -15.41 1.06 3.39
C ARG A 124 -15.93 0.48 4.72
N PHE A 125 -16.78 1.25 5.42
CA PHE A 125 -17.44 0.87 6.69
C PHE A 125 -18.65 -0.07 6.52
N HIS A 126 -18.38 -1.37 6.65
CA HIS A 126 -19.19 -2.14 7.60
C HIS A 126 -18.70 -1.84 9.03
N VAL A 127 -19.58 -1.93 10.02
CA VAL A 127 -19.23 -1.74 11.44
C VAL A 127 -18.43 -2.95 11.93
N GLU A 128 -17.13 -2.96 11.63
CA GLU A 128 -16.21 -3.94 12.17
C GLU A 128 -16.01 -3.69 13.67
N GLN A 129 -16.59 -4.57 14.47
CA GLN A 129 -16.19 -4.82 15.85
C GLN A 129 -14.65 -4.88 15.92
N LYS A 130 -14.04 -4.33 17.00
CA LYS A 130 -12.58 -4.32 17.26
C LYS A 130 -11.90 -5.51 16.58
N LYS A 131 -11.20 -5.30 15.47
CA LYS A 131 -10.51 -6.39 14.76
C LYS A 131 -9.67 -7.13 15.79
N ALA A 132 -10.03 -8.40 16.01
CA ALA A 132 -9.29 -9.27 16.90
C ALA A 132 -7.82 -9.24 16.49
N ARG A 133 -6.90 -9.48 17.42
CA ARG A 133 -5.48 -9.64 17.08
C ARG A 133 -5.40 -10.61 15.89
N LYS A 134 -4.97 -10.11 14.71
CA LYS A 134 -4.92 -10.89 13.46
C LYS A 134 -4.38 -12.26 13.77
N SER A 135 -5.08 -13.31 13.35
CA SER A 135 -4.61 -14.66 13.63
C SER A 135 -3.21 -14.86 13.05
N ALA A 136 -2.40 -15.74 13.66
CA ALA A 136 -1.06 -16.01 13.16
C ALA A 136 -1.06 -16.43 11.67
N ARG A 137 -2.16 -17.05 11.21
CA ARG A 137 -2.42 -17.43 9.81
C ARG A 137 -2.57 -16.20 8.90
N GLU A 138 -3.43 -15.25 9.23
CA GLU A 138 -3.60 -14.00 8.45
C GLU A 138 -2.28 -13.23 8.28
N THR A 139 -1.48 -13.12 9.35
CA THR A 139 -0.16 -12.46 9.27
C THR A 139 0.89 -13.25 8.46
N PHE A 140 0.61 -14.52 8.16
CA PHE A 140 1.44 -15.36 7.30
C PHE A 140 1.03 -15.15 5.83
N ASP A 141 -0.27 -15.15 5.53
CA ASP A 141 -0.80 -14.84 4.21
C ASP A 141 -0.47 -13.41 3.75
N ASP A 142 -0.55 -12.42 4.66
CA ASP A 142 -0.13 -11.02 4.41
C ASP A 142 1.31 -10.92 3.84
N ARG A 143 2.22 -11.84 4.20
CA ARG A 143 3.60 -11.84 3.70
C ARG A 143 3.68 -12.31 2.25
N TYR A 144 2.98 -13.38 1.91
CA TYR A 144 2.93 -13.88 0.54
C TYR A 144 2.20 -12.92 -0.39
N ASN A 145 1.11 -12.31 0.08
CA ASN A 145 0.37 -11.28 -0.66
C ASN A 145 1.27 -10.08 -1.02
N ARG A 146 2.12 -9.61 -0.10
CA ARG A 146 3.11 -8.54 -0.38
C ARG A 146 4.15 -8.95 -1.42
N VAL A 147 4.57 -10.21 -1.46
CA VAL A 147 5.52 -10.69 -2.47
C VAL A 147 4.82 -10.81 -3.83
N ALA A 148 3.62 -11.39 -3.87
CA ALA A 148 2.79 -11.51 -5.07
C ALA A 148 2.51 -10.16 -5.73
N LEU A 149 2.11 -9.15 -4.95
CA LEU A 149 1.90 -7.78 -5.45
C LEU A 149 3.17 -7.14 -6.05
N LEU A 150 4.36 -7.58 -5.65
CA LEU A 150 5.64 -7.06 -6.14
C LEU A 150 6.23 -7.83 -7.32
N THR A 151 5.76 -9.06 -7.59
CA THR A 151 6.29 -9.92 -8.66
C THR A 151 5.27 -10.30 -9.73
N GLY A 152 3.97 -10.12 -9.47
CA GLY A 152 2.89 -10.64 -10.31
C GLY A 152 2.67 -12.16 -10.20
N PHE A 153 3.42 -12.88 -9.36
CA PHE A 153 3.24 -14.32 -9.19
C PHE A 153 1.99 -14.64 -8.35
N ASN A 154 1.34 -15.75 -8.67
CA ASN A 154 0.21 -16.26 -7.90
C ASN A 154 0.64 -16.64 -6.46
N VAL A 155 -0.18 -16.25 -5.47
CA VAL A 155 0.07 -16.51 -4.03
C VAL A 155 0.25 -18.00 -3.73
N ASP A 156 -0.57 -18.87 -4.34
CA ASP A 156 -0.51 -20.32 -4.11
C ASP A 156 0.72 -20.96 -4.74
N TYR A 157 1.23 -20.38 -5.83
CA TYR A 157 2.53 -20.78 -6.39
C TYR A 157 3.64 -20.42 -5.40
N ILE A 158 3.69 -19.18 -4.89
CA ILE A 158 4.71 -18.75 -3.93
C ILE A 158 4.67 -19.59 -2.64
N LYS A 159 3.48 -19.96 -2.16
CA LYS A 159 3.29 -20.85 -1.00
C LYS A 159 3.85 -22.26 -1.20
N LYS A 160 3.85 -22.79 -2.43
CA LYS A 160 4.37 -24.12 -2.78
C LYS A 160 5.89 -24.17 -2.97
N LEU A 161 6.55 -23.02 -3.12
CA LEU A 161 8.00 -22.96 -3.33
C LEU A 161 8.76 -23.53 -2.12
N ARG A 162 9.74 -24.41 -2.39
CA ARG A 162 10.68 -24.88 -1.37
C ARG A 162 11.61 -23.75 -0.98
N VAL A 163 11.69 -23.44 0.32
CA VAL A 163 12.57 -22.40 0.88
C VAL A 163 13.70 -23.06 1.68
N THR A 164 14.96 -22.80 1.32
CA THR A 164 16.14 -23.37 2.00
C THR A 164 17.08 -22.24 2.46
N ASN A 165 17.57 -22.33 3.70
CA ASN A 165 18.38 -21.29 4.32
C ASN A 165 19.85 -21.74 4.40
N VAL A 166 20.65 -21.31 3.43
CA VAL A 166 22.03 -21.79 3.24
C VAL A 166 23.00 -21.24 4.30
N LEU A 167 22.83 -19.97 4.65
CA LEU A 167 23.82 -19.25 5.45
C LEU A 167 23.15 -18.21 6.34
N ILE A 168 23.40 -18.31 7.64
CA ILE A 168 23.04 -17.31 8.63
C ILE A 168 24.35 -16.84 9.30
N LYS A 169 24.54 -15.53 9.42
CA LYS A 169 25.71 -14.92 10.06
C LYS A 169 25.28 -13.77 10.96
N ARG A 170 25.91 -13.64 12.13
CA ARG A 170 25.97 -12.37 12.87
C ARG A 170 27.17 -11.59 12.33
N VAL A 171 26.94 -10.36 11.88
CA VAL A 171 27.98 -9.45 11.35
C VAL A 171 27.89 -8.13 12.09
N SER A 172 29.02 -7.49 12.41
CA SER A 172 29.05 -6.21 13.13
C SER A 172 29.70 -5.11 12.30
N CYS A 173 29.26 -3.88 12.51
CA CYS A 173 29.92 -2.67 12.03
C CYS A 173 30.38 -1.87 13.24
N GLN A 174 31.64 -1.43 13.25
CA GLN A 174 32.14 -0.54 14.29
C GLN A 174 31.71 0.90 13.96
N THR A 175 31.13 1.58 14.93
CA THR A 175 30.67 2.97 14.82
C THR A 175 31.12 3.76 16.05
N SER A 176 30.95 5.08 16.07
CA SER A 176 31.18 5.90 17.27
C SER A 176 30.31 5.49 18.47
N LYS A 177 29.19 4.80 18.23
CA LYS A 177 28.31 4.20 19.26
C LYS A 177 28.71 2.75 19.62
N GLY A 178 29.90 2.30 19.21
CA GLY A 178 30.41 0.95 19.41
C GLY A 178 30.05 -0.05 18.29
N LYS A 179 30.20 -1.34 18.60
CA LYS A 179 29.98 -2.48 17.67
C LYS A 179 28.49 -2.74 17.47
N ILE A 180 27.91 -2.25 16.38
CA ILE A 180 26.49 -2.47 16.05
C ILE A 180 26.32 -3.83 15.33
N PRO A 181 25.62 -4.81 15.94
CA PRO A 181 25.38 -6.10 15.31
C PRO A 181 24.23 -6.05 14.30
N ASN A 182 24.31 -6.90 13.29
CA ASN A 182 23.27 -7.18 12.31
C ASN A 182 23.25 -8.69 12.03
N PHE A 183 22.09 -9.21 11.67
CA PHE A 183 21.95 -10.57 11.15
C PHE A 183 21.91 -10.51 9.62
N TYR A 184 22.76 -11.31 8.99
CA TYR A 184 22.78 -11.57 7.55
C TYR A 184 22.25 -12.98 7.32
N ALA A 185 21.37 -13.14 6.34
CA ALA A 185 20.87 -14.43 5.89
C ALA A 185 20.92 -14.53 4.36
N MET A 186 21.21 -15.72 3.84
CA MET A 186 21.13 -16.06 2.42
C MET A 186 20.17 -17.23 2.27
N THR A 187 19.10 -16.99 1.52
CA THR A 187 17.97 -17.90 1.33
C THR A 187 17.87 -18.24 -0.16
N ILE A 188 17.59 -19.51 -0.44
CA ILE A 188 17.27 -20.02 -1.77
C ILE A 188 15.80 -20.41 -1.79
N VAL A 189 15.17 -20.21 -2.93
CA VAL A 189 13.77 -20.56 -3.18
C VAL A 189 13.70 -21.25 -4.53
N GLY A 190 12.91 -22.32 -4.67
CA GLY A 190 12.67 -22.97 -5.95
C GLY A 190 11.45 -23.86 -5.99
N ASP A 191 10.98 -24.18 -7.19
CA ASP A 191 9.75 -24.93 -7.44
C ASP A 191 9.96 -26.45 -7.61
N ARG A 192 11.23 -26.90 -7.62
CA ARG A 192 11.67 -28.28 -7.96
C ARG A 192 11.41 -28.69 -9.42
N ASN A 193 11.12 -27.73 -10.29
CA ASN A 193 10.82 -27.92 -11.71
C ASN A 193 11.62 -26.97 -12.62
N GLY A 194 12.84 -26.61 -12.19
CA GLY A 194 13.76 -25.78 -12.96
C GLY A 194 13.70 -24.28 -12.65
N MET A 195 12.74 -23.79 -11.87
CA MET A 195 12.71 -22.38 -11.44
C MET A 195 13.35 -22.24 -10.06
N VAL A 196 14.46 -21.49 -9.99
CA VAL A 196 15.21 -21.31 -8.73
C VAL A 196 15.76 -19.89 -8.61
N GLY A 197 15.82 -19.38 -7.38
CA GLY A 197 16.26 -18.01 -7.09
C GLY A 197 16.99 -17.92 -5.75
N MET A 198 17.90 -16.95 -5.64
CA MET A 198 18.63 -16.67 -4.40
C MET A 198 18.46 -15.21 -3.96
N GLY A 199 18.44 -15.01 -2.65
CA GLY A 199 18.27 -13.69 -2.05
C GLY A 199 19.01 -13.55 -0.72
N GLU A 200 19.62 -12.38 -0.54
CA GLU A 200 20.35 -12.03 0.68
C GLU A 200 19.65 -10.92 1.46
N GLY A 201 19.35 -11.19 2.73
CA GLY A 201 18.70 -10.27 3.64
C GLY A 201 19.59 -9.86 4.80
N LYS A 202 19.47 -8.61 5.25
CA LYS A 202 20.16 -8.09 6.43
C LYS A 202 19.16 -7.32 7.31
N SER A 203 19.21 -7.55 8.62
CA SER A 203 18.39 -6.83 9.60
C SER A 203 19.07 -6.68 10.95
N ARG A 204 18.83 -5.54 11.62
CA ARG A 204 19.22 -5.31 13.02
C ARG A 204 18.21 -5.90 14.01
N GLN A 205 16.93 -5.98 13.61
CA GLN A 205 15.82 -6.38 14.49
C GLN A 205 15.83 -7.88 14.85
N GLY A 206 16.47 -8.73 14.05
CA GLY A 206 16.57 -10.16 14.32
C GLY A 206 16.78 -11.02 13.07
N VAL A 207 17.05 -12.31 13.28
CA VAL A 207 17.29 -13.29 12.21
C VAL A 207 16.05 -13.48 11.33
N ARG A 208 14.83 -13.56 11.91
CA ARG A 208 13.58 -13.76 11.16
C ARG A 208 13.38 -12.69 10.07
N TYR A 209 13.55 -11.41 10.41
CA TYR A 209 13.47 -10.30 9.45
C TYR A 209 14.59 -10.31 8.39
N ALA A 210 15.76 -10.91 8.68
CA ALA A 210 16.79 -11.10 7.67
C ALA A 210 16.40 -12.23 6.70
N LEU A 211 15.83 -13.33 7.20
CA LEU A 211 15.32 -14.44 6.39
C LEU A 211 14.16 -14.00 5.49
N GLU A 212 13.20 -13.23 6.00
CA GLU A 212 12.07 -12.70 5.22
C GLU A 212 12.53 -11.78 4.07
N LYS A 213 13.54 -10.93 4.32
CA LYS A 213 14.17 -10.11 3.27
C LYS A 213 14.96 -10.96 2.25
N GLY A 214 15.58 -12.05 2.71
CA GLY A 214 16.24 -13.03 1.84
C GLY A 214 15.23 -13.71 0.92
N PHE A 215 14.16 -14.27 1.49
CA PHE A 215 13.05 -14.88 0.78
C PHE A 215 12.41 -13.94 -0.25
N LEU A 216 12.05 -12.70 0.13
CA LEU A 216 11.44 -11.73 -0.79
C LEU A 216 12.36 -11.42 -2.00
N LYS A 217 13.68 -11.32 -1.79
CA LYS A 217 14.62 -11.17 -2.91
C LYS A 217 14.77 -12.45 -3.72
N ALA A 218 14.77 -13.62 -3.09
CA ALA A 218 14.89 -14.89 -3.79
C ALA A 218 13.70 -15.15 -4.72
N VAL A 219 12.47 -14.83 -4.30
CA VAL A 219 11.27 -14.92 -5.16
C VAL A 219 11.32 -13.90 -6.32
N LYS A 220 11.84 -12.69 -6.08
CA LYS A 220 12.08 -11.70 -7.16
C LYS A 220 13.15 -12.14 -8.16
N ASN A 221 14.13 -12.91 -7.70
CA ASN A 221 15.26 -13.40 -8.48
C ASN A 221 15.07 -14.85 -8.94
N LEU A 222 13.83 -15.33 -9.10
CA LEU A 222 13.58 -16.65 -9.70
C LEU A 222 14.02 -16.64 -11.16
N GLN A 223 14.86 -17.60 -11.53
CA GLN A 223 15.42 -17.77 -12.87
C GLN A 223 15.20 -19.22 -13.34
N PRO A 224 14.91 -19.44 -14.64
CA PRO A 224 14.85 -20.78 -15.21
C PRO A 224 16.27 -21.34 -15.35
N VAL A 225 16.42 -22.62 -15.00
CA VAL A 225 17.65 -23.40 -15.16
C VAL A 225 17.42 -24.47 -16.22
N ALA A 226 18.24 -24.47 -17.26
CA ALA A 226 18.24 -25.54 -18.26
C ALA A 226 18.63 -26.87 -17.60
N ARG A 227 17.82 -27.91 -17.80
CA ARG A 227 18.05 -29.27 -17.29
C ARG A 227 17.86 -30.27 -18.41
N TYR A 228 18.74 -31.25 -18.48
CA TYR A 228 18.61 -32.41 -19.35
C TYR A 228 17.80 -33.51 -18.63
N GLU A 229 16.83 -34.10 -19.35
CA GLU A 229 15.86 -35.09 -18.83
C GLU A 229 15.19 -34.68 -17.50
N ASP A 230 14.99 -33.38 -17.26
CA ASP A 230 14.49 -32.80 -16.00
C ASP A 230 15.21 -33.31 -14.73
N ARG A 231 16.48 -33.71 -14.85
CA ARG A 231 17.21 -34.37 -13.75
C ARG A 231 18.68 -33.97 -13.57
N THR A 232 19.39 -33.57 -14.62
CA THR A 232 20.83 -33.23 -14.58
C THR A 232 21.13 -31.96 -15.37
N ILE A 233 22.31 -31.37 -15.15
CA ILE A 233 22.90 -30.42 -16.11
C ILE A 233 23.18 -31.12 -17.45
N ILE A 234 23.30 -30.35 -18.53
CA ILE A 234 23.48 -30.84 -19.90
C ILE A 234 24.91 -31.34 -20.11
N GLY A 235 25.90 -30.59 -19.62
CA GLY A 235 27.32 -30.83 -19.91
C GLY A 235 28.23 -30.99 -18.70
N GLU A 236 29.50 -30.63 -18.92
CA GLU A 236 30.46 -30.35 -17.87
C GLU A 236 30.64 -28.83 -17.75
N ILE A 237 30.72 -28.36 -16.50
CA ILE A 237 30.85 -26.95 -16.14
C ILE A 237 32.10 -26.83 -15.26
N ASP A 238 33.19 -26.28 -15.82
CA ASP A 238 34.28 -25.67 -15.04
C ASP A 238 34.01 -24.16 -14.93
N TYR A 239 33.63 -23.71 -13.74
CA TYR A 239 33.28 -22.32 -13.49
C TYR A 239 34.05 -21.71 -12.31
N LYS A 240 34.63 -20.53 -12.54
CA LYS A 240 35.39 -19.78 -11.53
C LYS A 240 34.62 -18.54 -11.08
N TYR A 241 34.16 -18.54 -9.83
CA TYR A 241 33.54 -17.38 -9.19
C TYR A 241 34.46 -16.81 -8.09
N HIS A 242 35.07 -15.67 -8.38
CA HIS A 242 36.18 -15.10 -7.59
C HIS A 242 37.30 -16.14 -7.34
N ALA A 243 37.45 -16.61 -6.09
CA ALA A 243 38.41 -17.62 -5.66
C ALA A 243 37.82 -19.04 -5.54
N VAL A 244 36.52 -19.22 -5.80
CA VAL A 244 35.87 -20.54 -5.85
C VAL A 244 36.02 -21.11 -7.26
N LYS A 245 36.48 -22.35 -7.40
CA LYS A 245 36.38 -23.13 -8.65
C LYS A 245 35.34 -24.23 -8.46
N LEU A 246 34.34 -24.28 -9.33
CA LEU A 246 33.28 -25.28 -9.38
C LEU A 246 33.57 -26.20 -10.57
N LEU A 247 33.78 -27.49 -10.30
CA LEU A 247 33.90 -28.53 -11.32
C LEU A 247 32.67 -29.41 -11.19
N LEU A 248 31.72 -29.28 -12.12
CA LEU A 248 30.45 -30.00 -12.13
C LEU A 248 30.38 -30.83 -13.41
N LYS A 249 29.90 -32.06 -13.31
CA LYS A 249 29.67 -32.96 -14.46
C LYS A 249 28.25 -33.51 -14.38
N SER A 250 27.59 -33.59 -15.52
CA SER A 250 26.36 -34.37 -15.67
C SER A 250 26.55 -35.81 -15.19
N ALA A 251 25.47 -36.42 -14.73
CA ALA A 251 25.50 -37.76 -14.14
C ALA A 251 24.43 -38.67 -14.77
N PRO A 252 24.65 -40.00 -14.83
CA PRO A 252 23.63 -40.93 -15.30
C PRO A 252 22.44 -41.00 -14.35
N ALA A 253 21.30 -41.46 -14.84
CA ALA A 253 20.07 -41.56 -14.06
C ALA A 253 20.26 -42.50 -12.84
N GLY A 254 19.84 -42.04 -11.65
CA GLY A 254 19.95 -42.82 -10.42
C GLY A 254 21.31 -42.71 -9.72
N PHE A 255 22.20 -41.83 -10.17
CA PHE A 255 23.47 -41.55 -9.49
C PHE A 255 23.29 -40.74 -8.19
N GLY A 256 22.27 -39.88 -8.17
CA GLY A 256 21.95 -38.96 -7.07
C GLY A 256 22.85 -37.71 -7.03
N LEU A 257 22.64 -36.87 -6.03
CA LEU A 257 23.41 -35.64 -5.80
C LEU A 257 24.69 -35.91 -4.98
N ARG A 258 25.82 -36.13 -5.64
CA ARG A 258 27.14 -36.36 -4.99
C ARG A 258 28.00 -35.10 -5.09
N ILE A 259 27.60 -34.09 -4.31
CA ILE A 259 28.12 -32.71 -4.35
C ILE A 259 28.28 -32.12 -2.93
N ASN A 260 28.82 -30.90 -2.84
CA ASN A 260 28.89 -30.16 -1.58
C ASN A 260 27.47 -29.91 -1.01
N PRO A 261 27.22 -30.02 0.31
CA PRO A 261 25.89 -29.83 0.90
C PRO A 261 25.25 -28.45 0.59
N VAL A 262 26.07 -27.42 0.39
CA VAL A 262 25.59 -26.09 -0.04
C VAL A 262 25.00 -26.12 -1.45
N LEU A 263 25.58 -26.93 -2.34
CA LEU A 263 25.09 -27.13 -3.71
C LEU A 263 23.93 -28.13 -3.77
N PHE A 264 23.91 -29.11 -2.86
CA PHE A 264 22.80 -30.05 -2.68
C PHE A 264 21.48 -29.31 -2.46
N GLU A 265 21.42 -28.38 -1.50
CA GLU A 265 20.21 -27.58 -1.24
C GLU A 265 19.77 -26.72 -2.43
N VAL A 266 20.72 -26.27 -3.29
CA VAL A 266 20.37 -25.54 -4.52
C VAL A 266 19.81 -26.48 -5.58
N CYS A 267 20.44 -27.64 -5.77
CA CYS A 267 20.02 -28.67 -6.72
C CYS A 267 18.62 -29.20 -6.37
N GLU A 268 18.37 -29.50 -5.10
CA GLU A 268 17.05 -29.92 -4.64
C GLU A 268 15.99 -28.82 -4.83
N ALA A 269 16.31 -27.54 -4.62
CA ALA A 269 15.39 -26.44 -4.90
C ALA A 269 15.10 -26.26 -6.41
N ALA A 270 16.10 -26.47 -7.26
CA ALA A 270 15.99 -26.40 -8.71
C ALA A 270 15.37 -27.65 -9.35
N GLY A 271 15.27 -28.77 -8.65
CA GLY A 271 14.81 -30.05 -9.21
C GLY A 271 15.88 -30.82 -9.99
N ILE A 272 17.16 -30.58 -9.71
CA ILE A 272 18.27 -31.41 -10.19
C ILE A 272 18.38 -32.62 -9.25
N LYS A 273 18.34 -33.83 -9.81
CA LYS A 273 18.33 -35.13 -9.09
C LYS A 273 19.68 -35.83 -9.16
N ASP A 274 20.36 -35.76 -10.30
CA ASP A 274 21.66 -36.39 -10.54
C ASP A 274 22.70 -35.30 -10.82
N LEU A 275 23.75 -35.22 -10.00
CA LEU A 275 24.88 -34.33 -10.25
C LEU A 275 26.16 -34.83 -9.57
N ARG A 276 27.28 -34.78 -10.30
CA ARG A 276 28.62 -35.03 -9.74
C ARG A 276 29.38 -33.71 -9.70
N GLY A 277 30.05 -33.41 -8.60
CA GLY A 277 30.82 -32.17 -8.56
C GLY A 277 31.75 -31.96 -7.37
N LYS A 278 32.78 -31.15 -7.59
CA LYS A 278 33.80 -30.81 -6.60
C LYS A 278 34.03 -29.30 -6.57
N ILE A 279 34.28 -28.78 -5.36
CA ILE A 279 34.70 -27.40 -5.15
C ILE A 279 36.19 -27.37 -4.79
N THR A 280 36.94 -26.63 -5.59
CA THR A 280 38.39 -26.48 -5.52
C THR A 280 38.75 -25.02 -5.21
N LYS A 281 39.95 -24.78 -4.66
CA LYS A 281 40.41 -23.49 -4.12
C LYS A 281 39.55 -23.04 -2.93
N SER A 282 38.71 -22.01 -3.03
CA SER A 282 37.90 -21.53 -1.90
C SER A 282 36.57 -22.29 -1.76
N ARG A 283 36.10 -22.47 -0.52
CA ARG A 283 34.81 -23.12 -0.18
C ARG A 283 33.87 -22.20 0.61
N ASN A 284 34.00 -20.88 0.43
CA ASN A 284 33.10 -19.90 1.06
C ASN A 284 31.66 -20.10 0.54
N ARG A 285 30.74 -20.51 1.42
CA ARG A 285 29.35 -20.86 1.11
C ARG A 285 28.61 -19.78 0.31
N MET A 286 28.84 -18.50 0.62
CA MET A 286 28.20 -17.38 -0.08
C MET A 286 28.62 -17.31 -1.56
N ASN A 287 29.93 -17.39 -1.81
CA ASN A 287 30.50 -17.33 -3.15
C ASN A 287 30.25 -18.64 -3.92
N THR A 288 30.18 -19.77 -3.21
CA THR A 288 29.81 -21.08 -3.76
C THR A 288 28.41 -21.04 -4.36
N VAL A 289 27.40 -20.53 -3.64
CA VAL A 289 26.04 -20.38 -4.17
C VAL A 289 26.00 -19.39 -5.33
N LYS A 290 26.53 -18.17 -5.14
CA LYS A 290 26.48 -17.14 -6.20
C LYS A 290 27.14 -17.60 -7.50
N GLY A 291 28.29 -18.25 -7.40
CA GLY A 291 28.97 -18.85 -8.55
C GLY A 291 28.23 -20.01 -9.18
N PHE A 292 27.49 -20.81 -8.40
CA PHE A 292 26.71 -21.93 -8.92
C PHE A 292 25.47 -21.47 -9.68
N PHE A 293 24.75 -20.45 -9.17
CA PHE A 293 23.66 -19.81 -9.90
C PHE A 293 24.16 -19.22 -11.23
N GLU A 294 25.25 -18.46 -11.21
CA GLU A 294 25.81 -17.87 -12.42
C GLU A 294 26.31 -18.93 -13.43
N ALA A 295 26.82 -20.07 -12.93
CA ALA A 295 27.23 -21.19 -13.76
C ALA A 295 26.04 -21.88 -14.45
N LEU A 296 24.94 -22.11 -13.73
CA LEU A 296 23.70 -22.67 -14.29
C LEU A 296 23.03 -21.72 -15.29
N THR A 297 23.03 -20.40 -15.03
CA THR A 297 22.47 -19.41 -15.99
C THR A 297 23.28 -19.30 -17.28
N LYS A 298 24.56 -19.69 -17.28
CA LYS A 298 25.43 -19.71 -18.47
C LYS A 298 25.34 -21.01 -19.27
N GLU A 299 24.61 -22.01 -18.77
CA GLU A 299 24.43 -23.28 -19.48
C GLU A 299 23.41 -23.12 -20.61
N ARG A 300 23.83 -23.36 -21.86
CA ARG A 300 22.96 -23.22 -23.03
C ARG A 300 22.17 -24.51 -23.28
N PRO A 301 20.85 -24.44 -23.51
CA PRO A 301 20.05 -25.60 -23.89
C PRO A 301 20.55 -26.22 -25.21
N ILE A 302 20.33 -27.53 -25.37
CA ILE A 302 20.77 -28.29 -26.55
C ILE A 302 20.17 -27.70 -27.84
N GLU A 303 18.93 -27.19 -27.77
CA GLU A 303 18.22 -26.56 -28.88
C GLU A 303 18.92 -25.28 -29.37
N GLU A 304 19.35 -24.40 -28.45
CA GLU A 304 20.11 -23.18 -28.78
C GLU A 304 21.49 -23.54 -29.35
N LEU A 305 22.14 -24.58 -28.81
CA LEU A 305 23.43 -25.08 -29.34
C LEU A 305 23.30 -25.67 -30.75
N ALA A 306 22.19 -26.34 -31.05
CA ALA A 306 21.90 -26.88 -32.38
C ALA A 306 21.60 -25.77 -33.38
N ALA A 307 20.75 -24.81 -32.99
CA ALA A 307 20.41 -23.64 -33.80
C ALA A 307 21.65 -22.79 -34.13
N GLY A 308 22.46 -22.44 -33.13
CA GLY A 308 23.68 -21.66 -33.31
C GLY A 308 24.79 -22.35 -34.12
N ARG A 309 24.68 -23.67 -34.35
CA ARG A 309 25.60 -24.45 -35.21
C ARG A 309 25.01 -24.82 -36.58
N GLY A 310 23.71 -24.60 -36.80
CA GLY A 310 22.99 -25.09 -37.98
C GLY A 310 23.03 -26.62 -38.14
N LYS A 311 23.24 -27.39 -37.06
CA LYS A 311 23.42 -28.85 -37.11
C LYS A 311 22.56 -29.53 -36.05
N LYS A 312 21.85 -30.59 -36.45
CA LYS A 312 21.05 -31.43 -35.55
C LYS A 312 21.95 -32.11 -34.52
N ILE A 313 21.81 -31.75 -33.25
CA ILE A 313 22.41 -32.48 -32.13
C ILE A 313 21.45 -33.61 -31.77
N VAL A 314 21.90 -34.86 -31.92
CA VAL A 314 21.09 -36.06 -31.64
C VAL A 314 21.48 -36.62 -30.28
N ASP A 315 20.50 -36.77 -29.40
CA ASP A 315 20.65 -37.52 -28.16
C ASP A 315 20.44 -39.02 -28.43
N LEU A 316 21.55 -39.76 -28.43
CA LEU A 316 21.56 -41.21 -28.66
C LEU A 316 20.75 -41.99 -27.62
N ARG A 317 20.73 -41.51 -26.36
CA ARG A 317 19.99 -42.18 -25.27
C ARG A 317 18.49 -42.09 -25.54
N LYS A 318 17.99 -40.89 -25.85
CA LYS A 318 16.58 -40.70 -26.18
C LYS A 318 16.17 -41.47 -27.44
N VAL A 319 17.00 -41.46 -28.50
CA VAL A 319 16.72 -42.24 -29.72
C VAL A 319 16.60 -43.73 -29.42
N TYR A 320 17.53 -44.30 -28.64
CA TYR A 320 17.53 -45.73 -28.32
C TYR A 320 16.28 -46.19 -27.54
N TYR A 321 15.72 -45.36 -26.66
CA TYR A 321 14.53 -45.68 -25.88
C TYR A 321 13.21 -45.13 -26.46
N SER A 322 13.23 -44.51 -27.65
CA SER A 322 12.02 -44.01 -28.34
C SER A 322 11.68 -44.81 -29.60
N ALA A 323 12.47 -45.84 -29.91
CA ALA A 323 12.25 -46.82 -30.98
C ALA A 323 11.69 -48.12 -30.39
#